data_AF-A0A5E4J0U2-F1
#
_entry.id   AF-A0A5E4J0U2-F1
#
_cell.length_a   1.000
_cell.length_b   1.000
_cell.length_c   1.000
_cell.angle_alpha   90.00
_cell.angle_beta   90.00
_cell.angle_gamma   90.00
#
_symmetry.space_group_name_H-M   'P 1'
#
loop_
_entity.id
_entity.type
_entity.pdbx_description
1 polymer ?
#
loop_
_entity_poly.entity_id
_entity_poly.type
_entity_poly.pdbx_seq_one_letter_code
_entity_poly.pdbx_strand_id
1 'polypeptide(L)'
;MGRGKEKVVRCDKCGRECRKDKAVFIEKMVFSNPVDRKELVGDNGYNRGTMREMCYCPSCGKHLRVYEKKIEQLKRQKERSENREQFGSRPFNRPQGQYGQNQQAQQPQAPVVQPPENTEQPPAV
;
A
#
# COMPACT_ATOMS: atom_id res chain seq x y z
N MET A 1 9.48 8.21 41.65
CA MET A 1 8.91 8.35 40.29
C MET A 1 8.24 9.72 40.16
N GLY A 2 8.93 10.71 39.57
CA GLY A 2 8.45 12.09 39.42
C GLY A 2 7.95 12.41 38.01
N ARG A 3 6.86 11.77 37.55
CA ARG A 3 6.28 12.01 36.21
C ARG A 3 5.08 12.97 36.30
N GLY A 4 5.34 14.20 36.73
CA GLY A 4 4.30 15.21 36.99
C GLY A 4 3.63 15.78 35.73
N LYS A 5 4.34 15.80 34.59
CA LYS A 5 3.84 16.34 33.32
C LYS A 5 4.25 15.44 32.15
N GLU A 6 3.38 14.49 31.81
CA GLU A 6 3.52 13.68 30.60
C GLU A 6 2.86 14.35 29.42
N LYS A 7 3.40 14.08 28.22
CA LYS A 7 2.80 14.55 26.97
C LYS A 7 1.38 13.99 26.83
N VAL A 8 0.47 14.85 26.44
CA VAL A 8 -0.93 14.51 26.17
C VAL A 8 -1.05 14.14 24.70
N VAL A 9 -1.84 13.10 24.42
CA VAL A 9 -2.16 12.62 23.08
C VAL A 9 -3.67 12.64 22.88
N ARG A 10 -4.13 12.85 21.65
CA ARG A 10 -5.56 12.83 21.31
C ARG A 10 -5.97 11.46 20.81
N CYS A 11 -7.14 11.01 21.25
CA CYS A 11 -7.75 9.77 20.77
C CYS A 11 -8.29 9.97 19.36
N ASP A 12 -7.94 9.09 18.42
CA ASP A 12 -8.38 9.16 17.02
C ASP A 12 -9.90 8.94 16.84
N LYS A 13 -10.56 8.27 17.80
CA LYS A 13 -12.01 7.99 17.72
C LYS A 13 -12.89 9.08 18.33
N CYS A 14 -12.57 9.50 19.54
CA CYS A 14 -13.43 10.42 20.31
C CYS A 14 -12.81 11.81 20.52
N GLY A 15 -11.60 12.05 20.01
CA GLY A 15 -10.89 13.32 20.19
C GLY A 15 -10.41 13.60 21.62
N ARG A 16 -10.77 12.77 22.60
CA ARG A 16 -10.42 12.98 24.01
C ARG A 16 -8.91 13.02 24.19
N GLU A 17 -8.46 14.03 24.92
CA GLU A 17 -7.08 14.18 25.37
C GLU A 17 -6.79 13.22 26.52
N CYS A 18 -5.74 12.42 26.37
CA CYS A 18 -5.31 11.40 27.31
C CYS A 18 -3.79 11.49 27.50
N ARG A 19 -3.31 11.18 28.72
CA ARG A 19 -1.87 11.07 28.96
C ARG A 19 -1.28 9.94 28.11
N LYS A 20 -0.09 10.14 27.55
CA LYS A 20 0.60 9.16 26.71
C LYS A 20 0.74 7.80 27.39
N ASP A 21 1.07 7.75 28.67
CA ASP A 21 1.26 6.49 29.42
C ASP A 21 -0.02 5.68 29.57
N LYS A 22 -1.19 6.33 29.52
CA LYS A 22 -2.50 5.69 29.62
C LYS A 22 -3.13 5.41 28.26
N ALA A 23 -2.56 5.95 27.19
CA ALA A 23 -3.09 5.78 25.84
C ALA A 23 -2.69 4.41 25.27
N VAL A 24 -3.55 3.85 24.43
CA VAL A 24 -3.31 2.59 23.75
C VAL A 24 -2.94 2.88 22.31
N PHE A 25 -1.72 2.52 21.94
CA PHE A 25 -1.22 2.62 20.57
C PHE A 25 -1.36 1.29 19.85
N ILE A 26 -1.88 1.31 18.62
CA ILE A 26 -1.99 0.15 17.75
C ILE A 26 -1.63 0.56 16.32
N GLU A 27 -0.79 -0.23 15.66
CA GLU A 27 -0.47 -0.02 14.25
C GLU A 27 -1.56 -0.62 13.38
N LYS A 28 -2.11 0.18 12.47
CA LYS A 28 -3.10 -0.26 11.50
C LYS A 28 -2.67 0.12 10.09
N MET A 29 -2.95 -0.76 9.15
CA MET A 29 -2.81 -0.46 7.72
C MET A 29 -3.94 0.48 7.30
N VAL A 30 -3.58 1.69 6.89
CA VAL A 30 -4.50 2.65 6.29
C VAL A 30 -4.30 2.56 4.79
N PHE A 31 -5.34 2.09 4.10
CA PHE A 31 -5.37 2.10 2.64
C PHE A 31 -5.72 3.50 2.16
N SER A 32 -4.84 4.12 1.39
CA SER A 32 -5.13 5.38 0.71
C SER A 32 -5.62 5.08 -0.70
N ASN A 33 -6.74 5.68 -1.10
CA ASN A 33 -7.20 5.63 -2.48
C ASN A 33 -6.16 6.35 -3.37
N PRO A 34 -5.79 5.78 -4.53
CA PRO A 34 -4.79 6.37 -5.43
C PRO A 34 -5.18 7.77 -5.92
N VAL A 35 -6.48 8.09 -5.93
CA VAL A 35 -6.98 9.39 -6.38
C VAL A 35 -6.67 10.51 -5.39
N ASP A 36 -6.69 10.22 -4.08
CA ASP A 36 -6.58 11.23 -3.02
C ASP A 36 -5.12 11.56 -2.64
N ARG A 37 -4.14 10.78 -3.10
CA ARG A 37 -2.72 10.95 -2.75
C ARG A 37 -1.79 10.85 -3.96
N LYS A 38 -1.92 11.80 -4.90
CA LYS A 38 -0.98 11.94 -6.02
C LYS A 38 0.45 12.28 -5.56
N GLU A 39 0.61 12.88 -4.38
CA GLU A 39 1.92 13.31 -3.85
C GLU A 39 2.85 12.15 -3.44
N LEU A 40 2.32 10.95 -3.18
CA LEU A 40 3.13 9.77 -2.83
C LEU A 40 3.57 8.95 -4.07
N VAL A 41 3.10 9.31 -5.26
CA VAL A 41 3.32 8.55 -6.51
C VAL A 41 4.62 8.97 -7.21
N GLY A 42 5.32 9.98 -6.70
CA GLY A 42 6.39 10.68 -7.43
C GLY A 42 7.73 9.95 -7.60
N ASP A 43 8.01 8.83 -6.93
CA ASP A 43 9.30 8.13 -7.14
C ASP A 43 9.31 6.67 -6.64
N ASN A 44 8.55 6.37 -5.58
CA ASN A 44 8.40 5.01 -5.05
C ASN A 44 7.03 4.47 -5.45
N GLY A 45 7.00 3.44 -6.30
CA GLY A 45 5.78 2.86 -6.87
C GLY A 45 4.60 2.74 -5.89
N TYR A 46 3.39 2.89 -6.42
CA TYR A 46 2.13 2.94 -5.69
C TYR A 46 2.02 1.91 -4.55
N ASN A 47 2.21 2.38 -3.30
CA ASN A 47 1.97 1.60 -2.10
C ASN A 47 0.51 1.73 -1.67
N ARG A 48 -0.27 0.67 -1.90
CA ARG A 48 -1.71 0.60 -1.62
C ARG A 48 -2.09 0.89 -0.16
N GLY A 49 -1.18 0.70 0.79
CA GLY A 49 -1.45 0.92 2.20
C GLY A 49 -0.20 1.33 2.98
N THR A 50 -0.38 2.26 3.91
CA THR A 50 0.67 2.71 4.83
C THR A 50 0.30 2.25 6.25
N MET A 51 1.28 1.72 6.98
CA MET A 51 1.11 1.43 8.41
C MET A 51 1.12 2.74 9.19
N ARG A 52 0.05 3.04 9.91
CA ARG A 52 -0.07 4.21 10.78
C ARG A 52 -0.32 3.77 12.21
N GLU A 53 0.42 4.37 13.14
CA GLU A 53 0.16 4.22 14.57
C GLU A 53 -1.08 5.05 14.94
N MET A 54 -2.11 4.38 15.45
CA MET A 54 -3.34 5.01 15.95
C MET A 54 -3.36 5.02 17.47
N CYS A 55 -3.83 6.13 18.04
CA CYS A 55 -3.90 6.38 19.46
C CYS A 55 -5.36 6.34 19.94
N TYR A 56 -5.62 5.52 20.98
CA TYR A 56 -6.94 5.43 21.60
C TYR A 56 -6.90 5.71 23.10
N CYS A 57 -7.99 6.30 23.61
CA CYS A 57 -8.22 6.40 25.05
C CYS A 57 -8.64 5.03 25.64
N PRO A 58 -8.51 4.81 26.96
CA PRO A 58 -8.83 3.53 27.60
C PRO A 58 -10.27 3.05 27.34
N SER A 59 -11.23 3.99 27.35
CA SER A 59 -12.64 3.69 27.10
C SER A 59 -12.90 3.21 25.67
N CYS A 60 -12.37 3.93 24.67
CA CYS A 60 -12.48 3.51 23.26
C CYS A 60 -11.69 2.22 23.00
N GLY A 61 -10.55 2.03 23.68
CA GLY A 61 -9.77 0.81 23.62
C GLY A 61 -10.57 -0.43 24.04
N LYS A 62 -11.34 -0.33 25.13
CA LYS A 62 -12.23 -1.41 25.59
C LYS A 62 -13.39 -1.65 24.63
N HIS A 63 -14.09 -0.59 24.22
CA HIS A 63 -15.28 -0.73 23.36
C HIS A 63 -14.95 -1.28 21.97
N LEU A 64 -13.81 -0.89 21.38
CA LEU A 64 -13.35 -1.36 20.08
C LEU A 64 -12.51 -2.65 20.12
N ARG A 65 -12.35 -3.24 21.31
CA ARG A 65 -11.51 -4.43 21.56
C ARG A 65 -10.08 -4.26 21.03
N VAL A 66 -9.50 -3.06 21.23
CA VAL A 66 -8.13 -2.76 20.78
C VAL A 66 -7.09 -3.57 21.53
N TYR A 67 -7.35 -3.85 22.82
CA TYR A 67 -6.46 -4.66 23.65
C TYR A 67 -6.31 -6.09 23.11
N GLU A 68 -7.42 -6.75 22.78
CA GLU A 68 -7.44 -8.09 22.18
C GLU A 68 -6.68 -8.11 20.85
N LYS A 69 -6.94 -7.13 19.99
CA LYS A 69 -6.25 -6.98 18.69
C LYS A 69 -4.75 -6.76 18.86
N LYS A 70 -4.33 -5.98 19.86
CA LYS A 70 -2.90 -5.75 20.13
C LYS A 70 -2.20 -7.02 20.64
N ILE A 71 -2.87 -7.82 21.47
CA ILE A 71 -2.35 -9.12 21.91
C ILE A 71 -2.17 -10.05 20.71
N GLU A 72 -3.19 -10.14 19.84
CA GLU A 72 -3.11 -10.96 18.63
C GLU A 72 -1.98 -10.48 17.68
N GLN A 73 -1.83 -9.17 17.54
CA GLN A 73 -0.76 -8.56 16.74
C GLN A 73 0.62 -8.90 17.30
N LEU A 74 0.82 -8.79 18.62
CA LEU A 74 2.07 -9.15 19.29
C LEU A 74 2.36 -10.64 19.16
N LYS A 75 1.33 -11.50 19.26
CA LYS A 75 1.47 -12.95 19.04
C LYS A 75 1.96 -13.24 17.62
N ARG A 76 1.31 -12.65 16.62
CA ARG A 76 1.72 -12.81 15.21
C ARG A 76 3.12 -12.25 14.95
N GLN A 77 3.50 -11.16 15.61
CA GLN A 77 4.84 -10.59 15.49
C GLN A 77 5.90 -11.51 16.10
N LYS A 78 5.60 -12.10 17.27
CA LYS A 78 6.46 -13.09 17.94
C LYS A 78 6.65 -14.35 17.10
N GLU A 79 5.56 -14.91 16.55
CA GLU A 79 5.63 -16.06 15.64
C GLU A 79 6.48 -15.75 14.40
N ARG A 80 6.36 -14.54 13.83
CA ARG A 80 7.20 -14.12 12.70
C ARG A 80 8.67 -13.97 13.08
N SER A 81 8.99 -13.44 14.26
CA SER A 81 10.38 -13.34 14.70
C SER A 81 10.99 -14.72 14.94
N GLU A 82 10.26 -15.62 15.62
CA GLU A 82 10.70 -16.99 15.88
C GLU A 82 10.88 -17.80 14.58
N ASN A 83 9.92 -17.73 13.65
CA ASN A 83 10.02 -18.39 12.36
C ASN A 83 11.18 -17.83 11.52
N ARG A 84 11.45 -16.51 11.60
CA ARG A 84 12.59 -15.88 10.94
C ARG A 84 13.94 -16.36 11.51
N GLU A 85 14.01 -16.61 12.81
CA GLU A 85 15.20 -17.16 13.46
C GLU A 85 15.39 -18.64 13.09
N GLN A 86 14.30 -19.42 13.03
CA GLN A 86 14.34 -20.86 12.80
C GLN A 86 14.59 -21.24 11.33
N PHE A 87 14.00 -20.54 10.36
CA PHE A 87 14.18 -20.83 8.93
C PHE A 87 15.21 -19.93 8.25
N GLY A 88 15.83 -19.01 9.01
CA GLY A 88 16.68 -17.96 8.47
C GLY A 88 15.90 -17.01 7.56
N SER A 89 16.47 -15.84 7.29
CA SER A 89 16.00 -15.00 6.19
C SER A 89 16.36 -15.72 4.89
N ARG A 90 15.63 -16.77 4.51
CA ARG A 90 15.70 -17.28 3.14
C ARG A 90 15.38 -16.09 2.26
N PRO A 91 16.31 -15.59 1.43
CA PRO A 91 15.97 -14.55 0.48
C PRO A 91 14.74 -15.08 -0.24
N PHE A 92 13.68 -14.27 -0.26
CA PHE A 92 12.53 -14.52 -1.11
C PHE A 92 13.09 -14.45 -2.53
N ASN A 93 13.66 -15.57 -3.00
CA ASN A 93 13.97 -15.81 -4.38
C ASN A 93 12.59 -16.01 -5.00
N ARG A 94 11.84 -14.91 -5.07
CA ARG A 94 10.63 -14.77 -5.84
C ARG A 94 11.09 -15.24 -7.20
N PRO A 95 10.63 -16.40 -7.70
CA PRO A 95 11.02 -16.83 -9.02
C PRO A 95 10.62 -15.69 -9.93
N GLN A 96 11.63 -14.97 -10.43
CA GLN A 96 11.43 -13.93 -11.42
C GLN A 96 10.83 -14.71 -12.57
N GLY A 97 9.52 -14.54 -12.78
CA GLY A 97 8.80 -15.28 -13.79
C GLY A 97 9.57 -15.13 -15.09
N GLN A 98 10.15 -16.22 -15.56
CA GLN A 98 10.67 -16.34 -16.91
C GLN A 98 9.45 -16.42 -17.83
N TYR A 99 8.67 -15.34 -17.91
CA TYR A 99 7.84 -15.07 -19.08
C TYR A 99 8.77 -14.49 -20.15
N GLY A 100 9.70 -15.32 -20.59
CA GLY A 100 10.58 -15.06 -21.70
C GLY A 100 10.24 -16.03 -22.83
N GLN A 101 9.67 -15.47 -23.90
CA GLN A 101 9.84 -15.92 -25.27
C GLN A 101 9.30 -17.31 -25.60
N ASN A 102 8.05 -17.38 -26.04
CA ASN A 102 7.69 -18.21 -27.20
C ASN A 102 6.24 -17.93 -27.61
N GLN A 103 6.07 -17.04 -28.57
CA GLN A 103 5.51 -17.35 -29.90
C GLN A 103 5.12 -16.04 -30.59
N GLN A 104 5.69 -15.90 -31.79
CA GLN A 104 5.44 -14.83 -32.74
C GLN A 104 3.95 -14.70 -32.99
N ALA A 105 3.41 -13.50 -32.77
CA ALA A 105 2.19 -13.08 -33.40
C ALA A 105 2.41 -13.11 -34.92
N GLN A 106 1.87 -14.11 -35.61
CA GLN A 106 1.60 -13.99 -37.04
C GLN A 106 0.49 -12.95 -37.17
N GLN A 107 0.87 -11.73 -37.53
CA GLN A 107 -0.09 -10.74 -38.01
C GLN A 107 -0.69 -11.27 -39.32
N PRO A 108 -2.02 -11.39 -39.46
CA PRO A 108 -2.61 -11.55 -40.78
C PRO A 108 -2.34 -10.26 -41.56
N GLN A 109 -1.64 -10.37 -42.69
CA GLN A 109 -1.35 -9.26 -43.58
C GLN A 109 -2.66 -8.71 -44.13
N ALA A 110 -2.95 -7.43 -43.85
CA ALA A 110 -4.05 -6.73 -44.50
C ALA A 110 -3.74 -6.57 -46.00
N PRO A 111 -4.73 -6.75 -46.90
CA PRO A 111 -4.52 -6.58 -48.33
C PRO A 111 -4.16 -5.12 -48.65
N VAL A 112 -3.12 -4.96 -49.47
CA VAL A 112 -2.62 -3.70 -50.00
C VAL A 112 -3.72 -3.04 -50.84
N VAL A 113 -4.32 -1.98 -50.32
CA VAL A 113 -5.18 -1.09 -51.11
C VAL A 113 -4.25 -0.15 -51.88
N GLN A 114 -4.27 -0.26 -53.21
CA GLN A 114 -3.50 0.60 -54.11
C GLN A 114 -4.00 2.05 -54.01
N PRO A 115 -3.10 3.06 -54.02
CA PRO A 115 -3.50 4.46 -54.04
C PRO A 115 -4.09 4.85 -55.42
N PRO A 116 -5.14 5.69 -55.47
CA PRO A 116 -5.70 6.17 -56.73
C PRO A 116 -4.74 7.13 -57.44
N GLU A 117 -4.73 6.96 -58.76
CA GLU A 117 -3.86 7.57 -59.74
C GLU A 117 -4.28 9.03 -59.99
N ASN A 118 -3.28 9.91 -60.12
CA ASN A 118 -3.44 11.33 -60.40
C ASN A 118 -4.23 11.59 -61.70
N THR A 119 -5.18 12.52 -61.66
CA THR A 119 -5.60 13.27 -62.85
C THR A 119 -5.69 14.75 -62.50
N GLU A 120 -4.57 15.45 -62.65
CA GLU A 120 -4.54 16.90 -62.82
C GLU A 120 -5.04 17.20 -64.24
N GLN A 121 -6.20 17.89 -64.35
CA GLN A 121 -6.60 18.59 -65.57
C GLN A 121 -6.31 20.08 -65.38
N PRO A 122 -5.53 20.73 -66.26
CA PRO A 122 -5.44 22.18 -66.29
C PRO A 122 -6.63 22.81 -67.03
N PRO A 123 -7.07 24.03 -66.64
CA PRO A 123 -8.15 24.74 -67.33
C PRO A 123 -7.69 25.26 -68.69
N ALA A 124 -8.52 25.04 -69.71
CA ALA A 124 -8.40 25.68 -71.01
C ALA A 124 -8.87 27.15 -70.95
N VAL A 125 -8.17 27.96 -71.73
CA VAL A 125 -8.35 29.40 -72.01
C VAL A 125 -9.71 29.71 -72.61
#